data_AF-A0A0A9CYZ2-F1
#
_entry.id   AF-A0A0A9CYZ2-F1
#
_cell.length_a   1.000
_cell.length_b   1.000
_cell.length_c   1.000
_cell.angle_alpha   90.00
_cell.angle_beta   90.00
_cell.angle_gamma   90.00
#
_symmetry.space_group_name_H-M   'P 1'
#
loop_
_entity.id
_entity.type
_entity.pdbx_description
1 polymer ?
#
loop_
_entity_poly.entity_id
_entity_poly.type
_entity_poly.pdbx_seq_one_letter_code
_entity_poly.pdbx_strand_id
1 'polypeptide(L)'
;MEGVHYTVELKGNNIDLTEDGVAHAEIILGTDDLWDENDPWARFVMNALKAKVFYRRDVQYIVRNGKAIIINELTGRVEPKRRWSDGIHQAVEAKEGLKIHVIIG
;
A
#
# COMPACT_ATOMS: atom_id res chain seq x y z
N MET A 1 3.70 -8.45 11.74
CA MET A 1 5.17 -8.43 11.59
C MET A 1 5.56 -9.34 10.43
N GLU A 2 6.59 -8.97 9.67
CA GLU A 2 7.12 -9.82 8.59
C GLU A 2 7.60 -11.18 9.14
N GLY A 3 7.39 -12.27 8.40
CA GLY A 3 7.71 -13.64 8.81
C GLY A 3 6.71 -14.26 9.79
N VAL A 4 5.82 -13.46 10.38
CA VAL A 4 4.76 -13.93 11.29
C VAL A 4 3.39 -13.71 10.67
N HIS A 5 3.09 -12.49 10.22
CA HIS A 5 1.79 -12.08 9.70
C HIS A 5 1.76 -11.98 8.16
N TYR A 6 2.93 -11.83 7.53
CA TYR A 6 3.05 -11.78 6.08
C TYR A 6 4.45 -12.18 5.66
N THR A 7 4.58 -12.69 4.44
CA THR A 7 5.84 -12.97 3.75
C THR A 7 6.07 -11.96 2.64
N VAL A 8 7.33 -11.76 2.24
CA VAL A 8 7.72 -10.82 1.20
C VAL A 8 8.55 -11.54 0.15
N GLU A 9 8.14 -11.45 -1.12
CA GLU A 9 8.91 -11.94 -2.25
C GLU A 9 9.50 -10.75 -3.02
N LEU A 10 10.78 -10.45 -2.78
CA LEU A 10 11.43 -9.25 -3.31
C LEU A 10 11.59 -9.26 -4.84
N LYS A 11 11.75 -10.44 -5.46
CA LYS A 11 11.92 -10.53 -6.93
C LYS A 11 10.60 -10.25 -7.67
N GLY A 12 9.50 -10.77 -7.17
CA GLY A 12 8.15 -10.52 -7.70
C GLY A 12 7.50 -9.22 -7.21
N ASN A 13 8.09 -8.50 -6.24
CA ASN A 13 7.43 -7.43 -5.48
C ASN A 13 6.05 -7.86 -4.94
N ASN A 14 5.97 -9.10 -4.46
CA ASN A 14 4.75 -9.66 -3.92
C ASN A 14 4.80 -9.77 -2.38
N ILE A 15 3.61 -9.74 -1.78
CA ILE A 15 3.40 -9.98 -0.36
C ILE A 15 2.24 -10.94 -0.26
N ASP A 16 2.35 -11.92 0.63
CA ASP A 16 1.28 -12.85 0.96
C ASP A 16 1.03 -12.80 2.48
N LEU A 17 -0.24 -12.76 2.88
CA LEU A 17 -0.60 -12.86 4.30
C LEU A 17 -0.41 -14.31 4.75
N THR A 18 0.04 -14.49 5.99
CA THR A 18 -0.04 -15.79 6.66
C THR A 18 -1.42 -15.95 7.28
N GLU A 19 -1.78 -17.17 7.70
CA GLU A 19 -3.02 -17.43 8.45
C GLU A 19 -3.12 -16.53 9.70
N ASP A 20 -2.03 -16.41 10.46
CA ASP A 20 -1.94 -15.50 11.61
C ASP A 20 -2.19 -14.03 11.21
N GLY A 21 -1.71 -13.62 10.04
CA GLY A 21 -1.92 -12.28 9.50
C GLY A 21 -3.36 -12.00 9.13
N VAL A 22 -4.03 -12.98 8.50
CA VAL A 22 -5.45 -12.91 8.15
C VAL A 22 -6.27 -12.78 9.44
N ALA A 23 -6.10 -13.71 10.38
CA ALA A 23 -6.84 -13.71 11.65
C ALA A 23 -6.61 -12.41 12.45
N HIS A 24 -5.38 -11.89 12.47
CA HIS A 24 -5.09 -10.63 13.15
C HIS A 24 -5.77 -9.43 12.48
N ALA A 25 -5.83 -9.40 11.14
CA ALA A 25 -6.51 -8.34 10.41
C ALA A 25 -8.03 -8.38 10.63
N GLU A 26 -8.64 -9.57 10.61
CA GLU A 26 -10.06 -9.79 10.89
C GLU A 26 -10.45 -9.25 12.28
N ILE A 27 -9.66 -9.56 13.31
CA ILE A 27 -9.88 -9.06 14.68
C ILE A 27 -9.84 -7.53 14.73
N ILE A 28 -8.87 -6.90 14.07
CA ILE A 28 -8.71 -5.44 14.08
C ILE A 28 -9.85 -4.74 13.33
N LEU A 29 -10.28 -5.34 12.22
CA LEU A 29 -11.32 -4.79 11.35
C LEU A 29 -12.73 -5.12 11.83
N GLY A 30 -12.88 -6.11 12.73
CA GLY A 30 -14.17 -6.59 13.20
C GLY A 30 -14.97 -7.29 12.11
N THR A 31 -14.29 -7.98 11.18
CA THR A 31 -14.91 -8.80 10.13
C THR A 31 -14.67 -10.29 10.40
N ASP A 32 -15.60 -11.13 9.95
CA ASP A 32 -15.52 -12.60 10.08
C ASP A 32 -14.80 -13.25 8.87
N ASP A 33 -14.67 -12.53 7.76
CA ASP A 33 -13.95 -12.96 6.55
C ASP A 33 -13.23 -11.76 5.91
N LEU A 34 -11.90 -11.78 5.93
CA LEU A 34 -11.10 -10.73 5.28
C LEU A 34 -11.28 -10.69 3.76
N TRP A 35 -11.58 -11.84 3.14
CA TRP A 35 -11.63 -12.04 1.71
C TRP A 35 -13.05 -11.96 1.13
N ASP A 36 -14.04 -11.57 1.94
CA ASP A 36 -15.40 -11.31 1.46
C ASP A 36 -15.36 -10.30 0.30
N GLU A 37 -15.85 -10.70 -0.88
CA GLU A 37 -15.87 -9.87 -2.08
C GLU A 37 -16.81 -8.65 -1.95
N ASN A 38 -17.75 -8.69 -0.99
CA ASN A 38 -18.62 -7.56 -0.67
C ASN A 38 -17.88 -6.46 0.09
N ASP A 39 -16.76 -6.79 0.73
CA ASP A 39 -15.96 -5.87 1.52
C ASP A 39 -14.62 -5.51 0.86
N PRO A 40 -14.13 -4.28 1.02
CA PRO A 40 -12.89 -3.85 0.39
C PRO A 40 -11.63 -4.23 1.21
N TRP A 41 -11.79 -4.93 2.34
CA TRP A 41 -10.78 -5.05 3.38
C TRP A 41 -9.52 -5.77 2.94
N ALA A 42 -9.63 -6.96 2.34
CA ALA A 42 -8.48 -7.66 1.78
C ALA A 42 -7.63 -6.75 0.89
N ARG A 43 -8.26 -6.07 -0.06
CA ARG A 43 -7.55 -5.15 -0.99
C ARG A 43 -6.83 -4.05 -0.23
N PHE A 44 -7.46 -3.44 0.77
CA PHE A 44 -6.85 -2.36 1.55
C PHE A 44 -5.68 -2.85 2.40
N VAL A 45 -5.82 -3.99 3.07
CA VAL A 45 -4.74 -4.60 3.87
C VAL A 45 -3.54 -4.94 2.97
N MET A 46 -3.79 -5.59 1.83
CA MET A 46 -2.72 -5.95 0.88
C MET A 46 -2.01 -4.71 0.32
N ASN A 47 -2.76 -3.67 -0.05
CA ASN A 47 -2.16 -2.43 -0.54
C ASN A 47 -1.41 -1.67 0.55
N ALA A 48 -1.90 -1.67 1.79
CA ALA A 48 -1.21 -1.05 2.92
C ALA A 48 0.13 -1.76 3.21
N LEU A 49 0.16 -3.10 3.15
CA LEU A 49 1.39 -3.87 3.28
C LEU A 49 2.37 -3.58 2.13
N LYS A 50 1.89 -3.57 0.88
CA LYS A 50 2.72 -3.21 -0.28
C LYS A 50 3.29 -1.80 -0.15
N ALA A 51 2.46 -0.81 0.18
CA ALA A 51 2.88 0.57 0.45
C ALA A 51 3.92 0.65 1.57
N LYS A 52 3.75 -0.14 2.65
CA LYS A 52 4.70 -0.20 3.75
C LYS A 52 6.07 -0.73 3.31
N VAL A 53 6.10 -1.85 2.59
CA VAL A 53 7.32 -2.62 2.28
C VAL A 53 8.07 -2.06 1.07
N PHE A 54 7.38 -1.81 -0.05
CA PHE A 54 8.02 -1.51 -1.33
C PHE A 54 8.12 -0.01 -1.65
N TYR A 55 7.28 0.82 -1.03
CA TYR A 55 7.22 2.25 -1.34
C TYR A 55 7.80 3.04 -0.18
N ARG A 56 9.09 3.35 -0.27
CA ARG A 56 9.83 4.13 0.73
C ARG A 56 9.97 5.58 0.30
N ARG A 57 9.71 6.48 1.24
CA ARG A 57 9.98 7.92 1.08
C ARG A 57 11.47 8.12 0.81
N ASP A 58 11.77 9.11 -0.03
CA ASP A 58 13.10 9.50 -0.50
C ASP A 58 13.82 8.44 -1.35
N VAL A 59 13.13 7.37 -1.74
CA VAL A 59 13.61 6.35 -2.67
C VAL A 59 12.64 6.21 -3.86
N GLN A 60 11.39 5.81 -3.58
CA GLN A 60 10.35 5.66 -4.60
C GLN A 60 9.55 6.96 -4.83
N TYR A 61 9.47 7.82 -3.81
CA TYR A 61 8.70 9.06 -3.86
C TYR A 61 9.20 10.07 -2.82
N ILE A 62 8.78 11.32 -2.99
CA ILE A 62 8.87 12.35 -1.95
C ILE A 62 7.47 12.79 -1.52
N VAL A 63 7.39 13.41 -0.34
CA VAL A 63 6.19 14.13 0.10
C VAL A 63 6.44 15.63 -0.06
N ARG A 64 5.59 16.31 -0.84
CA ARG A 64 5.68 17.76 -1.04
C ARG A 64 4.29 18.36 -1.18
N ASN A 65 4.05 19.48 -0.48
CA ASN A 65 2.76 20.18 -0.50
C ASN A 65 1.55 19.25 -0.22
N GLY A 66 1.71 18.34 0.74
CA GLY A 66 0.67 17.37 1.11
C GLY A 66 0.39 16.30 0.05
N LYS A 67 1.30 16.06 -0.91
CA LYS A 67 1.16 15.05 -1.97
C LYS A 67 2.36 14.13 -2.02
N ALA A 68 2.11 12.85 -2.28
CA ALA A 68 3.15 11.89 -2.64
C ALA A 68 3.49 12.06 -4.14
N ILE A 69 4.75 12.33 -4.46
CA ILE A 69 5.24 12.56 -5.82
C ILE A 69 6.26 11.48 -6.16
N ILE A 70 5.99 10.73 -7.22
CA ILE A 70 6.82 9.59 -7.66
C ILE A 70 8.19 10.08 -8.13
N ILE A 71 9.24 9.38 -7.72
CA ILE A 71 10.59 9.53 -8.27
C ILE A 71 10.77 8.49 -9.37
N ASN A 72 11.22 8.93 -10.53
CA ASN A 72 11.62 8.04 -11.60
C ASN A 72 12.95 7.38 -11.23
N GLU A 73 12.94 6.08 -10.95
CA GLU A 73 14.11 5.35 -10.45
C GLU A 73 15.31 5.34 -11.41
N LEU A 74 15.09 5.52 -12.73
CA LEU A 74 16.16 5.58 -13.72
C LEU A 74 16.87 6.94 -13.77
N THR A 75 16.12 8.03 -13.53
CA THR A 75 16.63 9.40 -13.75
C THR A 75 16.71 10.25 -12.49
N GLY A 76 16.11 9.81 -11.39
CA GLY A 76 15.95 10.58 -10.15
C GLY A 76 14.97 11.76 -10.26
N ARG A 77 14.31 11.95 -11.41
CA ARG A 77 13.36 13.07 -11.61
C ARG A 77 12.04 12.81 -10.91
N VAL A 78 11.46 13.86 -10.34
CA VAL A 78 10.11 13.82 -9.77
C VAL A 78 9.05 13.93 -10.86
N GLU A 79 8.04 13.06 -10.82
CA GLU A 79 6.97 12.95 -11.82
C GLU A 79 5.60 13.27 -11.19
N PRO A 80 5.26 14.57 -10.99
CA PRO A 80 4.06 14.99 -10.23
C PRO A 80 2.73 14.64 -10.88
N LYS A 81 2.73 14.28 -12.17
CA LYS A 81 1.53 13.84 -12.91
C LYS A 81 1.31 12.32 -12.83
N ARG A 82 2.32 11.56 -12.38
CA ARG A 82 2.27 10.10 -12.35
C ARG A 82 1.69 9.61 -11.02
N ARG A 83 0.91 8.54 -11.08
CA ARG A 83 0.39 7.82 -9.92
C ARG A 83 0.63 6.32 -10.09
N TRP A 84 0.73 5.60 -8.98
CA TRP A 84 0.70 4.13 -9.01
C TRP A 84 -0.75 3.67 -9.14
N SER A 85 -0.95 2.52 -9.80
CA SER A 85 -2.27 1.93 -10.06
C SER A 85 -2.81 1.15 -8.85
N ASP A 86 -3.99 0.55 -9.02
CA ASP A 86 -4.54 -0.50 -8.15
C ASP A 86 -4.72 -0.12 -6.68
N GLY A 87 -4.87 1.17 -6.38
CA GLY A 87 -5.04 1.67 -5.02
C GLY A 87 -3.73 1.89 -4.26
N ILE A 88 -2.58 1.61 -4.86
CA ILE A 88 -1.27 1.76 -4.21
C ILE A 88 -0.98 3.21 -3.88
N HIS A 89 -1.32 4.15 -4.76
CA HIS A 89 -1.05 5.55 -4.49
C HIS A 89 -1.86 6.07 -3.30
N GLN A 90 -3.11 5.63 -3.17
CA GLN A 90 -3.96 5.93 -2.03
C GLN A 90 -3.40 5.31 -0.74
N ALA A 91 -2.88 4.08 -0.82
CA ALA A 91 -2.23 3.43 0.32
C ALA A 91 -0.95 4.15 0.76
N VAL A 92 -0.17 4.69 -0.18
CA VAL A 92 1.00 5.54 0.13
C VAL A 92 0.56 6.87 0.74
N GLU A 93 -0.48 7.52 0.19
CA GLU A 93 -1.05 8.74 0.78
C GLU A 93 -1.51 8.48 2.23
N ALA A 94 -2.23 7.38 2.48
CA ALA A 94 -2.70 6.99 3.80
C ALA A 94 -1.56 6.66 4.78
N LYS A 95 -0.54 5.89 4.32
CA LYS A 95 0.69 5.60 5.08
C LYS A 95 1.37 6.87 5.58
N GLU A 96 1.31 7.93 4.79
CA GLU A 96 1.96 9.21 5.08
C GLU A 96 1.04 10.25 5.73
N GLY A 97 -0.20 9.86 6.10
CA GLY A 97 -1.18 10.75 6.72
C GLY A 97 -1.65 11.88 5.81
N LEU A 98 -1.58 11.69 4.49
CA LEU A 98 -1.97 12.68 3.49
C LEU A 98 -3.46 12.58 3.17
N LYS A 99 -4.01 13.66 2.62
CA LYS A 99 -5.36 13.63 2.04
C LYS A 99 -5.36 12.65 0.87
N ILE A 100 -6.25 11.66 0.93
CA ILE A 100 -6.44 10.70 -0.16
C ILE A 100 -7.08 11.41 -1.34
N HIS A 101 -6.46 11.33 -2.51
CA HIS A 101 -7.01 11.90 -3.74
C HIS A 101 -7.60 10.79 -4.61
N VAL A 102 -8.92 10.72 -4.67
CA VAL A 102 -9.64 9.86 -5.62
C VAL A 102 -9.76 10.62 -6.94
N ILE A 103 -9.36 9.99 -8.05
CA ILE A 103 -9.71 10.51 -9.38
C ILE A 103 -11.17 10.15 -9.57
N ILE A 104 -12.06 11.13 -9.38
CA ILE A 104 -13.46 10.95 -9.73
C ILE A 104 -13.50 10.95 -11.25
N GLY A 105 -13.83 9.80 -11.83
CA GLY A 105 -14.13 9.65 -13.26
C GLY A 105 -15.53 10.18 -13.56
#